data_AF-A0A2U3CIK0-F1
#
_entry.id   AF-A0A2U3CIK0-F1
#
_cell.length_a   1.000
_cell.length_b   1.000
_cell.length_c   1.000
_cell.angle_alpha   90.00
_cell.angle_beta   90.00
_cell.angle_gamma   90.00
#
_symmetry.space_group_name_H-M   'P 1'
#
loop_
_entity.id
_entity.type
_entity.pdbx_description
1 polymer ?
#
loop_
_entity_poly.entity_id
_entity_poly.type
_entity_poly.pdbx_seq_one_letter_code
_entity_poly.pdbx_strand_id
1 'polypeptide(L)'
;MKISNIDLKTAYRFLYPRFTIIVSSGTLSNPNALTIAWSTPLSADPPLLGVLIANKRYSHEIIKETKSFVVNIPHYNLVKETHFVGQISGREDPKKIEKAGFTLEPSKKIAAPRIKECKINLECKLVDIITTGDHDMFVGEIIEIAVDSTIRDEWSYDLSKHQSIYWRQSKFSSDAYRLNVVNEEDLT
;
A
#
# COMPACT_ATOMS: atom_id res chain seq x y z
N MET A 1 -35.69 10.13 10.74
CA MET A 1 -34.25 9.83 10.77
C MET A 1 -33.75 10.06 12.19
N LYS A 2 -33.11 9.09 12.85
CA LYS A 2 -32.50 9.28 14.18
C LYS A 2 -30.99 9.49 13.98
N ILE A 3 -30.48 10.62 14.43
CA ILE A 3 -29.06 10.98 14.38
C ILE A 3 -28.53 10.92 15.82
N SER A 4 -27.37 10.29 16.01
CA SER A 4 -26.73 10.13 17.33
C SER A 4 -25.24 10.42 17.26
N ASN A 5 -24.71 11.05 18.31
CA ASN A 5 -23.26 11.25 18.47
C ASN A 5 -22.59 9.93 18.87
N ILE A 6 -21.35 9.73 18.43
CA ILE A 6 -20.54 8.52 18.63
C ILE A 6 -19.10 8.88 19.01
N ASP A 7 -18.31 7.90 19.43
CA ASP A 7 -16.90 8.11 19.82
C ASP A 7 -16.00 8.53 18.64
N LEU A 8 -15.30 9.66 18.80
CA LEU A 8 -14.34 10.20 17.84
C LEU A 8 -13.21 9.22 17.50
N LYS A 9 -12.85 8.30 18.40
CA LYS A 9 -11.84 7.25 18.11
C LYS A 9 -12.24 6.34 16.94
N THR A 10 -13.52 6.33 16.58
CA THR A 10 -14.04 5.58 15.43
C THR A 10 -14.17 6.41 14.16
N ALA A 11 -13.86 7.71 14.18
CA ALA A 11 -14.07 8.63 13.06
C ALA A 11 -13.43 8.14 11.74
N TYR A 12 -12.20 7.61 11.81
CA TYR A 12 -11.51 7.08 10.63
C TYR A 12 -12.27 5.93 9.94
N ARG A 13 -13.14 5.23 10.68
CA ARG A 13 -13.90 4.08 10.16
C ARG A 13 -14.92 4.49 9.10
N PHE A 14 -15.40 5.74 9.15
CA PHE A 14 -16.31 6.30 8.14
C PHE A 14 -15.62 6.61 6.82
N LEU A 15 -14.28 6.59 6.79
CA LEU A 15 -13.49 6.83 5.59
C LEU A 15 -13.11 5.53 4.86
N TYR A 16 -13.78 4.41 5.14
CA TYR A 16 -13.63 3.14 4.42
C TYR A 16 -14.76 2.92 3.41
N PRO A 17 -14.56 2.14 2.33
CA PRO A 17 -13.40 1.30 2.03
C PRO A 17 -12.14 2.08 1.67
N ARG A 18 -10.96 1.48 1.88
CA ARG A 18 -9.66 2.07 1.53
C ARG A 18 -8.85 1.11 0.69
N PHE A 19 -8.25 1.65 -0.38
CA PHE A 19 -7.29 0.92 -1.19
C PHE A 19 -6.16 0.38 -0.29
N THR A 20 -5.86 -0.91 -0.41
CA THR A 20 -4.87 -1.58 0.43
C THR A 20 -3.63 -1.90 -0.36
N ILE A 21 -2.48 -1.55 0.24
CA ILE A 21 -1.15 -1.76 -0.32
C ILE A 21 -0.29 -2.55 0.67
N ILE A 22 0.79 -3.15 0.16
CA ILE A 22 1.88 -3.68 0.99
C ILE A 22 3.10 -2.80 0.78
N VAL A 23 3.64 -2.25 1.85
CA VAL A 23 4.90 -1.49 1.82
C VAL A 23 6.04 -2.41 2.25
N SER A 24 6.96 -2.70 1.34
CA SER A 24 8.23 -3.37 1.64
C SER A 24 9.36 -2.37 1.81
N SER A 25 10.30 -2.69 2.70
CA SER A 25 11.36 -1.80 3.19
C SER A 25 12.60 -2.61 3.56
N GLY A 26 13.73 -1.95 3.75
CA GLY A 26 14.99 -2.59 4.13
C GLY A 26 15.82 -2.97 2.91
N THR A 27 16.46 -4.13 2.97
CA THR A 27 17.27 -4.69 1.87
C THR A 27 16.86 -6.13 1.61
N LEU A 28 17.29 -6.73 0.50
CA LEU A 28 17.01 -8.16 0.25
C LEU A 28 17.57 -9.08 1.36
N SER A 29 18.69 -8.69 1.99
CA SER A 29 19.28 -9.41 3.12
C SER A 29 18.61 -9.16 4.48
N ASN A 30 17.93 -8.02 4.64
CA ASN A 30 17.18 -7.68 5.85
C ASN A 30 15.85 -7.01 5.47
N PRO A 31 14.89 -7.78 4.93
CA PRO A 31 13.65 -7.23 4.42
C PRO A 31 12.59 -7.12 5.50
N ASN A 32 11.67 -6.18 5.33
CA ASN A 32 10.43 -6.14 6.10
C ASN A 32 9.29 -5.61 5.23
N ALA A 33 8.07 -6.04 5.51
CA ALA A 33 6.87 -5.60 4.79
C ALA A 33 5.72 -5.34 5.76
N LEU A 34 4.81 -4.43 5.45
CA LEU A 34 3.57 -4.28 6.21
C LEU A 34 2.41 -3.86 5.32
N THR A 35 1.21 -4.23 5.72
CA THR A 35 -0.02 -3.85 5.02
C THR A 35 -0.51 -2.50 5.51
N ILE A 36 -0.79 -1.60 4.56
CA ILE A 36 -1.26 -0.24 4.81
C ILE A 36 -2.56 0.00 4.04
N ALA A 37 -3.55 0.57 4.74
CA ALA A 37 -4.78 1.07 4.13
C ALA A 37 -4.80 2.61 4.03
N TRP A 38 -3.89 3.31 4.74
CA TRP A 38 -3.83 4.77 4.74
C TRP A 38 -2.71 5.24 3.82
N SER A 39 -3.07 5.46 2.56
CA SER A 39 -2.19 6.01 1.53
C SER A 39 -2.96 6.90 0.56
N THR A 40 -2.26 7.81 -0.12
CA THR A 40 -2.86 8.72 -1.12
C THR A 40 -1.79 9.28 -2.07
N PRO A 41 -2.10 9.59 -3.34
CA PRO A 41 -1.31 10.51 -4.14
C PRO A 41 -1.20 11.88 -3.46
N LEU A 42 -0.08 12.58 -3.64
CA LEU A 42 0.21 13.90 -3.10
C LEU A 42 0.57 14.93 -4.18
N SER A 43 1.18 14.49 -5.28
CA SER A 43 1.59 15.37 -6.39
C SER A 43 1.67 14.57 -7.70
N ALA A 44 1.41 15.23 -8.83
CA ALA A 44 1.56 14.65 -10.17
C ALA A 44 2.97 14.83 -10.74
N ASP A 45 3.56 16.02 -10.58
CA ASP A 45 4.94 16.33 -11.02
C ASP A 45 5.65 17.18 -9.95
N PRO A 46 6.63 16.63 -9.20
CA PRO A 46 7.06 15.23 -9.25
C PRO A 46 5.96 14.26 -8.75
N PRO A 47 5.99 12.97 -9.13
CA PRO A 47 4.99 11.99 -8.72
C PRO A 47 5.21 11.58 -7.25
N LEU A 48 4.46 12.21 -6.34
CA LEU A 48 4.56 11.96 -4.90
C LEU A 48 3.37 11.16 -4.39
N LEU A 49 3.64 10.24 -3.46
CA LEU A 49 2.62 9.54 -2.69
C LEU A 49 2.91 9.63 -1.19
N GLY A 50 1.85 9.62 -0.38
CA GLY A 50 1.91 9.55 1.08
C GLY A 50 1.51 8.17 1.57
N VAL A 51 2.30 7.60 2.48
CA VAL A 51 1.93 6.41 3.27
C VAL A 51 1.94 6.77 4.74
N LEU A 52 0.81 6.58 5.44
CA LEU A 52 0.72 6.83 6.87
C LEU A 52 1.10 5.56 7.64
N ILE A 53 2.16 5.65 8.45
CA ILE A 53 2.71 4.52 9.21
C ILE A 53 2.69 4.90 10.69
N ALA A 54 2.03 4.08 11.50
CA ALA A 54 2.01 4.29 12.95
C ALA A 54 3.44 4.21 13.52
N ASN A 55 3.76 5.10 14.45
CA ASN A 55 5.13 5.29 14.96
C ASN A 55 5.74 4.03 15.61
N LYS A 56 4.90 3.09 16.04
CA LYS A 56 5.31 1.80 16.62
C LYS A 56 5.64 0.71 15.61
N ARG A 57 5.39 0.91 14.31
CA ARG A 57 5.59 -0.14 13.29
C ARG A 57 7.07 -0.25 12.96
N TYR A 58 7.59 -1.47 12.83
CA TYR A 58 9.00 -1.70 12.54
C TYR A 58 9.48 -0.99 11.27
N SER A 59 8.65 -0.98 10.21
CA SER A 59 8.99 -0.31 8.96
C SER A 59 9.19 1.20 9.09
N HIS A 60 8.66 1.83 10.15
CA HIS A 60 8.87 3.25 10.42
C HIS A 60 10.36 3.57 10.61
N GLU A 61 11.04 2.79 11.45
CA GLU A 61 12.49 2.93 11.68
C GLU A 61 13.29 2.56 10.44
N ILE A 62 12.95 1.44 9.79
CA ILE A 62 13.67 0.97 8.61
C ILE A 62 13.62 2.03 7.50
N ILE A 63 12.44 2.57 7.18
CA ILE A 63 12.31 3.55 6.10
C ILE A 63 13.00 4.87 6.48
N LYS A 64 12.97 5.27 7.77
CA LYS A 64 13.73 6.43 8.26
C LYS A 64 15.23 6.26 8.04
N GLU A 65 15.76 5.05 8.20
CA GLU A 65 17.18 4.74 8.01
C GLU A 65 17.54 4.58 6.53
N THR A 66 16.82 3.74 5.79
CA THR A 66 17.17 3.38 4.40
C THR A 66 16.71 4.39 3.36
N LYS A 67 15.87 5.36 3.74
CA LYS A 67 15.33 6.43 2.88
C LYS A 67 14.63 5.92 1.61
N SER A 68 14.13 4.68 1.62
CA SER A 68 13.48 4.07 0.48
C SER A 68 12.54 2.94 0.87
N PHE A 69 11.51 2.74 0.06
CA PHE A 69 10.50 1.68 0.23
C PHE A 69 9.85 1.35 -1.12
N VAL A 70 9.21 0.19 -1.23
CA VAL A 70 8.40 -0.17 -2.39
C VAL A 70 6.93 -0.25 -1.98
N VAL A 71 6.06 0.41 -2.73
CA VAL A 71 4.61 0.22 -2.62
C VAL A 71 4.20 -0.89 -3.59
N ASN A 72 3.80 -2.04 -3.05
CA ASN A 72 3.34 -3.20 -3.81
C ASN A 72 1.82 -3.23 -3.78
N ILE A 73 1.18 -3.37 -4.94
CA ILE A 73 -0.28 -3.43 -5.05
C ILE A 73 -0.73 -4.89 -5.11
N PRO A 74 -1.31 -5.43 -4.02
CA PRO A 74 -1.85 -6.78 -4.01
C PRO A 74 -3.18 -6.86 -4.78
N HIS A 75 -3.41 -8.03 -5.37
CA HIS A 75 -4.67 -8.39 -6.01
C HIS A 75 -5.46 -9.36 -5.12
N TYR A 76 -6.74 -9.59 -5.42
CA TYR A 76 -7.67 -10.34 -4.56
C TYR A 76 -7.20 -11.73 -4.15
N ASN A 77 -6.48 -12.44 -5.02
CA ASN A 77 -5.94 -13.76 -4.71
C ASN A 77 -4.88 -13.74 -3.59
N LEU A 78 -4.31 -12.57 -3.26
CA LEU A 78 -3.32 -12.38 -2.20
C LEU A 78 -3.91 -11.83 -0.89
N VAL A 79 -5.23 -11.85 -0.70
CA VAL A 79 -5.88 -11.26 0.48
C VAL A 79 -5.37 -11.87 1.78
N LYS A 80 -5.15 -13.19 1.83
CA LYS A 80 -4.76 -13.88 3.06
C LYS A 80 -3.33 -13.49 3.47
N GLU A 81 -2.43 -13.49 2.49
CA GLU A 81 -1.02 -13.16 2.59
C GLU A 81 -0.85 -11.68 2.94
N THR A 82 -1.62 -10.81 2.27
CA THR A 82 -1.69 -9.38 2.58
C THR A 82 -2.20 -9.15 4.00
N HIS A 83 -3.22 -9.88 4.46
CA HIS A 83 -3.67 -9.73 5.84
C HIS A 83 -2.57 -10.14 6.83
N PHE A 84 -1.96 -11.29 6.60
CA PHE A 84 -0.95 -11.89 7.47
C PHE A 84 0.25 -10.96 7.71
N VAL A 85 0.83 -10.38 6.65
CA VAL A 85 2.01 -9.51 6.80
C VAL A 85 1.72 -8.19 7.53
N GLY A 86 0.44 -7.78 7.61
CA GLY A 86 -0.02 -6.64 8.41
C GLY A 86 -0.22 -6.94 9.89
N GLN A 87 -0.38 -8.22 10.26
CA GLN A 87 -0.64 -8.63 11.64
C GLN A 87 0.63 -8.81 12.47
N ILE A 88 1.70 -9.30 11.87
CA ILE A 88 2.93 -9.65 12.58
C ILE A 88 3.99 -8.56 12.40
N SER A 89 4.61 -8.13 13.51
CA SER A 89 5.72 -7.19 13.45
C SER A 89 7.00 -7.91 12.97
N GLY A 90 7.78 -7.27 12.09
CA GLY A 90 9.07 -7.85 11.69
C GLY A 90 10.11 -7.85 12.82
N ARG A 91 9.87 -7.11 13.92
CA ARG A 91 10.66 -7.24 15.15
C ARG A 91 10.43 -8.56 15.87
N GLU A 92 9.18 -9.06 15.80
CA GLU A 92 8.78 -10.31 16.45
C GLU A 92 9.13 -11.51 15.58
N ASP A 93 8.90 -11.38 14.27
CA ASP A 93 9.17 -12.44 13.32
C ASP A 93 9.76 -11.88 12.01
N PRO A 94 11.08 -11.91 11.84
CA PRO A 94 11.72 -11.47 10.61
C PRO A 94 11.39 -12.36 9.41
N LYS A 95 10.88 -13.59 9.63
CA LYS A 95 10.50 -14.53 8.56
C LYS A 95 9.06 -14.37 8.08
N LYS A 96 8.33 -13.35 8.55
CA LYS A 96 6.89 -13.20 8.22
C LYS A 96 6.58 -13.11 6.72
N ILE A 97 7.50 -12.57 5.91
CA ILE A 97 7.32 -12.46 4.45
C ILE A 97 7.34 -13.86 3.83
N GLU A 98 8.35 -14.67 4.18
CA GLU A 98 8.48 -16.07 3.77
C GLU A 98 7.28 -16.90 4.25
N LYS A 99 6.88 -16.73 5.52
CA LYS A 99 5.71 -17.43 6.10
C LYS A 99 4.40 -17.05 5.45
N ALA A 100 4.29 -15.82 4.92
CA ALA A 100 3.15 -15.40 4.12
C ALA A 100 3.15 -16.03 2.72
N GLY A 101 4.24 -16.68 2.29
CA GLY A 101 4.38 -17.24 0.95
C GLY A 101 4.78 -16.23 -0.12
N PHE A 102 5.28 -15.05 0.27
CA PHE A 102 5.74 -14.04 -0.68
C PHE A 102 7.19 -14.27 -1.12
N THR A 103 7.45 -14.06 -2.41
CA THR A 103 8.80 -14.05 -2.99
C THR A 103 9.28 -12.62 -3.14
N LEU A 104 10.47 -12.33 -2.60
CA LEU A 104 11.11 -11.03 -2.77
C LEU A 104 12.03 -11.03 -3.99
N GLU A 105 12.00 -9.93 -4.73
CA GLU A 105 12.89 -9.66 -5.86
C GLU A 105 13.64 -8.34 -5.66
N PRO A 106 14.87 -8.22 -6.22
CA PRO A 106 15.57 -6.95 -6.22
C PRO A 106 14.79 -5.91 -7.02
N SER A 107 14.76 -4.69 -6.48
CA SER A 107 14.26 -3.50 -7.17
C SER A 107 15.34 -2.93 -8.09
N LYS A 108 14.96 -2.09 -9.06
CA LYS A 108 15.85 -1.58 -10.10
C LYS A 108 16.64 -0.34 -9.68
N LYS A 109 16.06 0.53 -8.85
CA LYS A 109 16.63 1.82 -8.46
C LYS A 109 16.90 1.95 -6.96
N ILE A 110 16.25 1.13 -6.11
CA ILE A 110 16.40 1.19 -4.65
C ILE A 110 16.73 -0.17 -4.02
N ALA A 111 17.19 -0.15 -2.77
CA ALA A 111 17.57 -1.36 -2.04
C ALA A 111 16.37 -2.15 -1.48
N ALA A 112 15.26 -1.47 -1.19
CA ALA A 112 14.04 -2.12 -0.70
C ALA A 112 13.51 -3.09 -1.77
N PRO A 113 13.27 -4.37 -1.43
CA PRO A 113 12.85 -5.37 -2.42
C PRO A 113 11.38 -5.22 -2.77
N ARG A 114 11.00 -5.61 -3.99
CA ARG A 114 9.61 -5.73 -4.42
C ARG A 114 9.07 -7.13 -4.15
N ILE A 115 7.74 -7.26 -4.06
CA ILE A 115 7.05 -8.54 -3.92
C ILE A 115 6.64 -9.04 -5.30
N LYS A 116 7.14 -10.20 -5.71
CA LYS A 116 6.95 -10.78 -7.04
C LYS A 116 5.48 -11.01 -7.38
N GLU A 117 4.69 -11.45 -6.40
CA GLU A 117 3.28 -11.80 -6.60
C GLU A 117 2.38 -10.56 -6.79
N CYS A 118 2.87 -9.36 -6.43
CA CYS A 118 2.16 -8.11 -6.67
C CYS A 118 2.44 -7.63 -8.10
N LYS A 119 1.37 -7.43 -8.90
CA LYS A 119 1.49 -7.09 -10.32
C LYS A 119 1.93 -5.64 -10.58
N ILE A 120 1.89 -4.79 -9.56
CA ILE A 120 2.32 -3.39 -9.64
C ILE A 120 3.21 -3.11 -8.42
N ASN A 121 4.41 -2.60 -8.67
CA ASN A 121 5.37 -2.20 -7.64
C ASN A 121 5.91 -0.80 -7.95
N LEU A 122 5.80 0.11 -6.99
CA LEU A 122 6.27 1.50 -7.12
C LEU A 122 7.50 1.68 -6.24
N GLU A 123 8.66 1.90 -6.84
CA GLU A 123 9.90 2.17 -6.12
C GLU A 123 9.91 3.62 -5.65
N CYS A 124 9.95 3.82 -4.34
CA CYS A 124 9.80 5.13 -3.71
C CYS A 124 11.08 5.55 -3.01
N LYS A 125 11.60 6.73 -3.37
CA LYS A 125 12.62 7.43 -2.59
C LYS A 125 11.92 8.30 -1.56
N LEU A 126 12.33 8.22 -0.30
CA LEU A 126 11.78 9.07 0.75
C LEU A 126 12.25 10.51 0.55
N VAL A 127 11.31 11.44 0.46
CA VAL A 127 11.59 12.88 0.33
C VAL A 127 11.27 13.66 1.60
N ASP A 128 10.26 13.25 2.36
CA ASP A 128 9.88 13.91 3.62
C ASP A 128 9.14 12.97 4.58
N ILE A 129 9.06 13.35 5.86
CA ILE A 129 8.26 12.70 6.90
C ILE A 129 7.50 13.76 7.68
N ILE A 130 6.17 13.75 7.57
CA ILE A 130 5.29 14.71 8.23
C ILE A 130 4.58 14.03 9.39
N THR A 131 4.78 14.52 10.62
CA THR A 131 4.11 13.97 11.81
C THR A 131 2.64 14.40 11.88
N THR A 132 1.73 13.42 11.97
CA THR A 132 0.27 13.62 11.97
C THR A 132 -0.41 13.09 13.25
N GLY A 133 0.35 12.96 14.35
CA GLY A 133 -0.11 12.42 15.62
C GLY A 133 0.53 11.05 15.91
N ASP A 134 -0.28 10.00 16.01
CA ASP A 134 0.19 8.63 16.26
C ASP A 134 0.73 7.92 15.00
N HIS A 135 0.58 8.57 13.84
CA HIS A 135 1.17 8.19 12.56
C HIS A 135 2.05 9.33 12.01
N ASP A 136 3.11 8.95 11.32
CA ASP A 136 3.85 9.83 10.43
C ASP A 136 3.44 9.52 8.98
N MET A 137 3.27 10.55 8.15
CA MET A 137 3.14 10.43 6.70
C MET A 137 4.52 10.43 6.06
N PHE A 138 4.90 9.29 5.50
CA PHE A 138 6.12 9.14 4.69
C PHE A 138 5.80 9.60 3.26
N VAL A 139 6.43 10.67 2.82
CA VAL A 139 6.29 11.21 1.47
C VAL A 139 7.34 10.54 0.58
N GLY A 140 6.89 9.74 -0.37
CA GLY A 140 7.73 9.03 -1.33
C GLY A 140 7.59 9.62 -2.73
N GLU A 141 8.72 9.90 -3.37
CA GLU A 141 8.79 10.15 -4.81
C GLU A 141 8.87 8.82 -5.55
N ILE A 142 7.94 8.58 -6.48
CA ILE A 142 7.93 7.38 -7.32
C ILE A 142 8.98 7.56 -8.41
N ILE A 143 10.07 6.80 -8.34
CA ILE A 143 11.21 6.94 -9.27
C ILE A 143 11.33 5.78 -10.27
N GLU A 144 10.57 4.71 -10.06
CA GLU A 144 10.47 3.58 -11.00
C GLU A 144 9.17 2.80 -10.74
N ILE A 145 8.62 2.23 -11.81
CA ILE A 145 7.39 1.43 -11.75
C ILE A 145 7.64 0.10 -12.45
N ALA A 146 7.45 -1.00 -11.73
CA ALA A 146 7.33 -2.33 -12.33
C ALA A 146 5.85 -2.71 -12.43
N VAL A 147 5.41 -3.06 -13.64
CA VAL A 147 4.05 -3.54 -13.91
C VAL A 147 4.11 -4.84 -14.70
N ASP A 148 3.32 -5.81 -14.30
CA ASP A 148 3.10 -7.05 -15.03
C ASP A 148 2.46 -6.78 -16.40
N SER A 149 3.00 -7.39 -17.46
CA SER A 149 2.55 -7.13 -18.83
C SER A 149 1.11 -7.59 -19.10
N THR A 150 0.52 -8.45 -18.27
CA THR A 150 -0.87 -8.91 -18.43
C THR A 150 -1.92 -7.86 -18.07
N ILE A 151 -1.54 -6.80 -17.35
CA ILE A 151 -2.44 -5.71 -16.94
C ILE A 151 -2.11 -4.36 -17.58
N ARG A 152 -1.10 -4.34 -18.45
CA ARG A 152 -0.66 -3.18 -19.23
C ARG A 152 -0.95 -3.42 -20.71
N ASP A 153 -1.64 -2.48 -21.36
CA ASP A 153 -1.66 -2.41 -22.83
C ASP A 153 -0.72 -1.29 -23.33
N GLU A 154 -0.61 -1.10 -24.65
CA GLU A 154 0.33 -0.13 -25.24
C GLU A 154 0.09 1.32 -24.79
N TRP A 155 -1.11 1.67 -24.34
CA TRP A 155 -1.53 3.07 -24.13
C TRP A 155 -2.18 3.32 -22.76
N SER A 156 -2.46 2.28 -21.96
CA SER A 156 -3.24 2.36 -20.72
C SER A 156 -2.99 1.19 -19.75
N TYR A 157 -3.50 1.33 -18.52
CA TYR A 157 -3.53 0.28 -17.51
C TYR A 157 -4.97 -0.16 -17.28
N ASP A 158 -5.27 -1.43 -17.53
CA ASP A 158 -6.60 -1.98 -17.24
C ASP A 158 -6.67 -2.41 -15.78
N LEU A 159 -6.98 -1.45 -14.91
CA LEU A 159 -7.15 -1.69 -13.48
C LEU A 159 -8.33 -2.62 -13.15
N SER A 160 -9.27 -2.83 -14.09
CA SER A 160 -10.37 -3.79 -13.90
C SER A 160 -9.85 -5.24 -13.85
N LYS A 161 -8.77 -5.53 -14.57
CA LYS A 161 -8.09 -6.84 -14.57
C LYS A 161 -7.21 -7.07 -13.35
N HIS A 162 -6.86 -6.02 -12.60
CA HIS A 162 -6.00 -6.14 -11.43
C HIS A 162 -6.73 -6.72 -10.21
N GLN A 163 -8.05 -6.47 -10.06
CA GLN A 163 -8.82 -6.85 -8.87
C GLN A 163 -8.17 -6.39 -7.56
N SER A 164 -7.81 -5.10 -7.51
CA SER A 164 -7.26 -4.44 -6.32
C SER A 164 -8.13 -4.64 -5.09
N ILE A 165 -7.48 -4.79 -3.94
CA ILE A 165 -8.17 -5.04 -2.68
C ILE A 165 -8.40 -3.77 -1.87
N TYR A 166 -9.57 -3.72 -1.26
CA TYR A 166 -9.97 -2.64 -0.37
C TYR A 166 -10.28 -3.18 1.01
N TRP A 167 -9.76 -2.51 2.04
CA TRP A 167 -10.05 -2.84 3.44
C TRP A 167 -11.32 -2.12 3.89
N ARG A 168 -12.20 -2.86 4.58
CA ARG A 168 -13.48 -2.41 5.13
C ARG A 168 -13.65 -2.95 6.55
N GLN A 169 -13.14 -2.20 7.53
CA GLN A 169 -13.41 -2.38 8.96
C GLN A 169 -13.48 -3.86 9.43
N SER A 170 -12.47 -4.69 9.10
CA SER A 170 -12.35 -6.17 9.34
C SER A 170 -12.54 -7.09 8.14
N LYS A 171 -12.93 -6.56 6.98
CA LYS A 171 -13.14 -7.35 5.75
C LYS A 171 -12.33 -6.80 4.59
N PHE A 172 -11.97 -7.66 3.65
CA PHE A 172 -11.46 -7.25 2.33
C PHE A 172 -12.57 -7.36 1.28
N SER A 173 -12.51 -6.52 0.25
CA SER A 173 -13.36 -6.59 -0.94
C SER A 173 -12.54 -6.27 -2.20
N SER A 174 -12.87 -6.92 -3.33
CA SER A 174 -12.22 -6.72 -4.64
C SER A 174 -12.96 -5.77 -5.59
N ASP A 175 -14.14 -5.27 -5.23
CA ASP A 175 -15.07 -4.71 -6.21
C ASP A 175 -15.28 -3.20 -6.02
N ALA A 176 -14.25 -2.38 -6.27
CA ALA A 176 -14.49 -0.93 -6.44
C ALA A 176 -15.38 -0.63 -7.67
N TYR A 177 -15.42 -1.55 -8.64
CA TYR A 177 -16.11 -1.38 -9.93
C TYR A 177 -17.55 -1.94 -9.99
N ARG A 178 -18.10 -2.47 -8.89
CA ARG A 178 -19.55 -2.75 -8.79
C ARG A 178 -20.35 -1.63 -8.13
N LEU A 179 -19.68 -0.54 -7.74
CA LEU A 179 -20.36 0.73 -7.55
C LEU A 179 -20.81 1.18 -8.94
N ASN A 180 -22.07 1.59 -9.10
CA ASN A 180 -22.60 2.13 -10.36
C ASN A 180 -21.60 3.14 -10.94
N VAL A 181 -20.81 2.74 -11.94
CA VAL A 181 -19.84 3.60 -12.58
C VAL A 181 -20.65 4.57 -13.41
N VAL A 182 -20.73 5.81 -12.95
CA VAL A 182 -21.16 6.93 -13.78
C VAL A 182 -19.89 7.46 -14.42
N ASN A 183 -19.81 7.45 -15.76
CA ASN A 183 -18.62 7.98 -16.41
C ASN A 183 -18.54 9.48 -16.14
N GLU A 184 -17.32 10.02 -16.08
CA GLU A 184 -17.13 11.47 -15.89
C GLU A 184 -17.85 12.28 -16.98
N GLU A 185 -17.91 11.74 -18.19
CA GLU A 185 -18.64 12.26 -19.34
C GLU A 185 -20.18 12.28 -19.14
N ASP A 186 -20.71 11.39 -18.28
CA ASP A 186 -22.13 11.31 -17.95
C ASP A 186 -22.52 12.25 -16.78
N LEU A 187 -21.55 12.96 -16.18
CA LEU A 187 -21.74 13.89 -15.06
C LEU A 187 -21.79 15.36 -15.49
N THR A 188 -21.56 15.64 -16.78
CA THR A 188 -21.60 16.98 -17.40
C THR A 188 -22.80 17.14 -18.29
#